data_AF-A0A3P7M8R9-F1
#
_entry.id   AF-A0A3P7M8R9-F1
#
_cell.length_a   1.000
_cell.length_b   1.000
_cell.length_c   1.000
_cell.angle_alpha   90.00
_cell.angle_beta   90.00
_cell.angle_gamma   90.00
#
_symmetry.space_group_name_H-M   'P 1'
#
loop_
_entity.id
_entity.type
_entity.pdbx_description
1 polymer ?
#
loop_
_entity_poly.entity_id
_entity_poly.type
_entity_poly.pdbx_seq_one_letter_code
_entity_poly.pdbx_strand_id
1 'polypeptide(L)'
;MDIDKYRIHDLTNATEVRRGVAGQPMAIESCKNSNLLVLDHTSTITVDDCTDCLILLAPCSGSVFLRECDSCTVLTACQQLRTRDCRNLRIALHCATQPIIEETTNVMFHPLSLHYDSFIDDMTAARLSLFTSHSNSVHDFTPDRGAIHYKINHDALALVSSVTISNQT
;
A
#
# COMPACT_ATOMS: atom_id res chain seq x y z
N MET A 1 -22.11 -12.70 -7.45
CA MET A 1 -21.02 -12.05 -6.69
C MET A 1 -20.60 -10.87 -7.52
N ASP A 2 -20.77 -9.66 -7.00
CA ASP A 2 -20.43 -8.44 -7.74
C ASP A 2 -18.90 -8.29 -7.73
N ILE A 3 -18.28 -8.56 -8.88
CA ILE A 3 -16.82 -8.56 -9.01
C ILE A 3 -16.26 -7.14 -8.95
N ASP A 4 -17.05 -6.15 -9.37
CA ASP A 4 -16.63 -4.75 -9.42
C ASP A 4 -16.54 -4.14 -8.01
N LYS A 5 -17.22 -4.74 -7.03
CA LYS A 5 -17.08 -4.37 -5.61
C LYS A 5 -15.64 -4.53 -5.10
N TYR A 6 -14.91 -5.53 -5.59
CA TYR A 6 -13.58 -5.90 -5.10
C TYR A 6 -12.45 -5.47 -6.04
N ARG A 7 -12.78 -4.64 -7.05
CA ARG A 7 -11.85 -4.14 -8.03
C ARG A 7 -11.96 -2.63 -8.16
N ILE A 8 -10.80 -1.98 -8.32
CA ILE A 8 -10.69 -0.58 -8.73
C ILE A 8 -9.82 -0.57 -9.98
N HIS A 9 -10.31 -0.08 -11.11
CA HIS A 9 -9.53 -0.11 -12.33
C HIS A 9 -9.84 1.03 -13.28
N ASP A 10 -8.91 1.30 -14.19
CA ASP A 10 -9.03 2.27 -15.29
C ASP A 10 -9.42 3.70 -14.84
N LEU A 11 -9.04 4.08 -13.62
CA LEU A 11 -9.31 5.42 -13.10
C LEU A 11 -8.22 6.39 -13.53
N THR A 12 -8.61 7.61 -13.89
CA THR A 12 -7.69 8.72 -14.18
C THR A 12 -8.22 9.99 -13.55
N ASN A 13 -7.37 10.71 -12.79
CA ASN A 13 -7.75 11.95 -12.09
C ASN A 13 -8.94 11.79 -11.13
N ALA A 14 -9.03 10.63 -10.46
CA ALA A 14 -10.18 10.29 -9.63
C ALA A 14 -9.81 10.06 -8.17
N THR A 15 -10.82 10.07 -7.31
CA THR A 15 -10.71 9.56 -5.94
C THR A 15 -11.76 8.50 -5.74
N GLU A 16 -11.33 7.29 -5.40
CA GLU A 16 -12.22 6.14 -5.16
C GLU A 16 -12.01 5.62 -3.74
N VAL A 17 -13.12 5.36 -3.04
CA VAL A 17 -13.11 4.86 -1.67
C VAL A 17 -13.92 3.57 -1.60
N ARG A 18 -13.27 2.47 -1.22
CA ARG A 18 -13.91 1.17 -0.99
C ARG A 18 -14.01 0.87 0.50
N ARG A 19 -15.20 0.42 0.91
CA ARG A 19 -15.54 0.00 2.28
C ARG A 19 -16.37 -1.29 2.20
N GLY A 20 -16.48 -2.03 3.30
CA GLY A 20 -17.28 -3.26 3.35
C GLY A 20 -16.68 -4.39 2.51
N VAL A 21 -15.35 -4.45 2.47
CA VAL A 21 -14.56 -5.51 1.82
C VAL A 21 -14.61 -6.78 2.67
N ALA A 22 -14.66 -6.65 3.99
CA ALA A 22 -14.84 -7.73 4.96
C ALA A 22 -13.88 -8.92 4.75
N GLY A 23 -12.58 -8.65 4.64
CA GLY A 23 -11.53 -9.67 4.52
C GLY A 23 -11.44 -10.34 3.14
N GLN A 24 -12.22 -9.90 2.16
CA GLN A 24 -12.10 -10.39 0.78
C GLN A 24 -10.81 -9.87 0.11
N PRO A 25 -10.30 -10.58 -0.92
CA PRO A 25 -9.19 -10.08 -1.71
C PRO A 25 -9.62 -8.88 -2.56
N MET A 26 -8.66 -8.03 -2.91
CA MET A 26 -8.90 -6.89 -3.80
C MET A 26 -7.82 -6.73 -4.87
N ALA A 27 -8.23 -6.15 -6.00
CA ALA A 27 -7.33 -5.79 -7.10
C ALA A 27 -7.49 -4.31 -7.46
N ILE A 28 -6.36 -3.63 -7.66
CA ILE A 28 -6.28 -2.25 -8.14
C ILE A 28 -5.42 -2.26 -9.40
N GLU A 29 -5.95 -1.80 -10.54
CA GLU A 29 -5.30 -2.03 -11.85
C GLU A 29 -5.39 -0.78 -12.74
N SER A 30 -4.31 -0.44 -13.46
CA SER A 30 -4.32 0.57 -14.53
C SER A 30 -4.88 1.94 -14.13
N CYS A 31 -4.56 2.40 -12.92
CA CYS A 31 -5.02 3.69 -12.39
C CYS A 31 -3.93 4.77 -12.47
N LYS A 32 -4.32 6.00 -12.82
CA LYS A 32 -3.38 7.12 -13.06
C LYS A 32 -3.79 8.38 -12.33
N ASN A 33 -2.84 9.07 -11.72
CA ASN A 33 -3.05 10.36 -11.02
C ASN A 33 -4.30 10.34 -10.12
N SER A 34 -4.45 9.30 -9.29
CA SER A 34 -5.69 9.04 -8.55
C SER A 34 -5.43 8.72 -7.07
N ASN A 35 -6.42 9.00 -6.22
CA ASN A 35 -6.42 8.62 -4.82
C ASN A 35 -7.29 7.36 -4.63
N LEU A 36 -6.68 6.27 -4.20
CA LEU A 36 -7.32 4.95 -4.12
C LEU A 36 -7.30 4.50 -2.67
N LEU A 37 -8.46 4.52 -2.00
CA LEU A 37 -8.57 4.23 -0.59
C LEU A 37 -9.40 2.96 -0.37
N VAL A 38 -8.79 1.93 0.21
CA VAL A 38 -9.46 0.73 0.69
C VAL A 38 -9.49 0.80 2.21
N LEU A 39 -10.67 1.04 2.79
CA LEU A 39 -10.88 1.34 4.21
C LEU A 39 -11.69 0.25 4.93
N ASP A 40 -11.25 -1.00 4.77
CA ASP A 40 -11.72 -2.20 5.48
C ASP A 40 -10.69 -3.31 5.27
N HIS A 41 -10.45 -4.14 6.29
CA HIS A 41 -9.46 -5.21 6.22
C HIS A 41 -9.64 -6.14 5.01
N THR A 42 -8.52 -6.68 4.52
CA THR A 42 -8.47 -7.53 3.32
C THR A 42 -7.65 -8.79 3.58
N SER A 43 -7.82 -9.82 2.74
CA SER A 43 -6.98 -11.03 2.81
C SER A 43 -5.73 -10.94 1.95
N THR A 44 -5.82 -10.30 0.79
CA THR A 44 -4.72 -10.09 -0.17
C THR A 44 -5.07 -8.89 -1.04
N ILE A 45 -4.07 -8.10 -1.42
CA ILE A 45 -4.26 -6.98 -2.37
C ILE A 45 -3.20 -7.06 -3.46
N THR A 46 -3.62 -6.92 -4.72
CA THR A 46 -2.73 -6.64 -5.84
C THR A 46 -2.94 -5.20 -6.32
N VAL A 47 -1.84 -4.51 -6.61
CA VAL A 47 -1.81 -3.18 -7.21
C VAL A 47 -0.91 -3.25 -8.41
N ASP A 48 -1.50 -3.11 -9.60
CA ASP A 48 -0.84 -3.34 -10.87
C ASP A 48 -0.96 -2.13 -11.78
N ASP A 49 0.11 -1.79 -12.50
CA ASP A 49 0.10 -0.75 -13.55
C ASP A 49 -0.49 0.60 -13.05
N CYS A 50 -0.13 0.99 -11.82
CA CYS A 50 -0.58 2.27 -11.25
C CYS A 50 0.51 3.33 -11.35
N THR A 51 0.14 4.53 -11.80
CA THR A 51 1.08 5.66 -11.96
C THR A 51 0.58 6.90 -11.25
N ASP A 52 1.46 7.62 -10.56
CA ASP A 52 1.15 8.88 -9.88
C ASP A 52 -0.03 8.78 -8.88
N CYS A 53 -0.20 7.62 -8.23
CA CYS A 53 -1.33 7.38 -7.33
C CYS A 53 -0.96 7.52 -5.85
N LEU A 54 -1.91 8.03 -5.05
CA LEU A 54 -1.92 7.86 -3.60
C LEU A 54 -2.80 6.66 -3.26
N ILE A 55 -2.22 5.64 -2.64
CA ILE A 55 -2.87 4.37 -2.39
C ILE A 55 -2.84 4.10 -0.88
N LEU A 56 -4.02 4.10 -0.26
CA LEU A 56 -4.18 3.78 1.15
C LEU A 56 -4.92 2.45 1.25
N LEU A 57 -4.26 1.47 1.83
CA LEU A 57 -4.80 0.13 2.01
C LEU A 57 -4.92 -0.17 3.50
N ALA A 58 -6.14 -0.44 3.94
CA ALA A 58 -6.42 -0.98 5.25
C ALA A 58 -5.61 -2.26 5.52
N PRO A 59 -5.43 -2.63 6.80
CA PRO A 59 -4.71 -3.84 7.21
C PRO A 59 -5.05 -5.08 6.38
N CYS A 60 -4.02 -5.67 5.78
CA CYS A 60 -4.11 -6.88 4.97
C CYS A 60 -3.58 -8.08 5.76
N SER A 61 -4.40 -9.12 5.95
CA SER A 61 -3.99 -10.31 6.72
C SER A 61 -2.92 -11.15 6.01
N GLY A 62 -2.74 -10.93 4.72
CA GLY A 62 -1.80 -11.65 3.87
C GLY A 62 -0.86 -10.69 3.14
N SER A 63 -0.77 -10.88 1.83
CA SER A 63 0.19 -10.17 1.00
C SER A 63 -0.41 -8.92 0.35
N VAL A 64 0.39 -7.86 0.30
CA VAL A 64 0.22 -6.73 -0.61
C VAL A 64 1.28 -6.87 -1.70
N PHE A 65 0.83 -6.95 -2.95
CA PHE A 65 1.70 -7.00 -4.13
C PHE A 65 1.61 -5.68 -4.88
N LEU A 66 2.75 -5.06 -5.15
CA LEU A 66 2.88 -3.91 -6.04
C LEU A 66 3.62 -4.35 -7.29
N ARG A 67 3.01 -4.23 -8.47
CA ARG A 67 3.62 -4.64 -9.75
C ARG A 67 3.50 -3.51 -10.75
N GLU A 68 4.58 -3.22 -11.47
CA GLU A 68 4.58 -2.24 -12.57
C GLU A 68 4.07 -0.85 -12.13
N CYS A 69 4.22 -0.52 -10.84
CA CYS A 69 3.81 0.78 -10.29
C CYS A 69 4.93 1.80 -10.39
N ASP A 70 4.60 3.03 -10.80
CA ASP A 70 5.54 4.16 -10.89
C ASP A 70 5.01 5.38 -10.12
N SER A 71 5.89 6.05 -9.39
CA SER A 71 5.61 7.36 -8.77
C SER A 71 4.41 7.32 -7.80
N CYS A 72 4.18 6.17 -7.18
CA CYS A 72 3.07 5.97 -6.25
C CYS A 72 3.49 6.15 -4.79
N THR A 73 2.58 6.70 -4.00
CA THR A 73 2.68 6.72 -2.54
C THR A 73 1.73 5.67 -1.97
N VAL A 74 2.25 4.70 -1.22
CA VAL A 74 1.47 3.59 -0.66
C VAL A 74 1.53 3.60 0.86
N LEU A 75 0.39 3.51 1.52
CA LEU A 75 0.29 3.40 2.97
C LEU A 75 -0.47 2.11 3.31
N THR A 76 0.16 1.19 4.03
CA THR A 76 -0.48 -0.07 4.39
C THR A 76 0.14 -0.75 5.60
N ALA A 77 -0.68 -1.56 6.27
CA ALA A 77 -0.23 -2.61 7.16
C ALA A 77 -0.51 -3.97 6.52
N CYS A 78 0.45 -4.89 6.52
CA CYS A 78 0.26 -6.20 5.90
C CYS A 78 1.10 -7.30 6.56
N GLN A 79 0.79 -8.55 6.27
CA GLN A 79 1.66 -9.65 6.67
C GLN A 79 2.95 -9.67 5.82
N GLN A 80 2.80 -9.54 4.50
CA GLN A 80 3.92 -9.52 3.55
C GLN A 80 3.76 -8.38 2.55
N LEU A 81 4.80 -7.60 2.33
CA LEU A 81 4.89 -6.70 1.18
C LEU A 81 5.86 -7.26 0.15
N ARG A 82 5.44 -7.29 -1.11
CA ARG A 82 6.25 -7.69 -2.25
C ARG A 82 6.11 -6.67 -3.37
N THR A 83 7.22 -6.18 -3.90
CA THR A 83 7.22 -5.35 -5.10
C THR A 83 7.91 -6.05 -6.24
N ARG A 84 7.45 -5.81 -7.47
CA ARG A 84 8.12 -6.24 -8.69
C ARG A 84 7.99 -5.20 -9.79
N ASP A 85 9.07 -4.91 -10.52
CA ASP A 85 9.04 -4.00 -11.67
C ASP A 85 8.55 -2.57 -11.33
N CYS A 86 8.79 -2.11 -10.09
CA CYS A 86 8.30 -0.81 -9.62
C CYS A 86 9.37 0.29 -9.67
N ARG A 87 8.94 1.56 -9.75
CA ARG A 87 9.84 2.73 -9.75
C ARG A 87 9.29 3.86 -8.89
N ASN A 88 10.18 4.62 -8.26
CA ASN A 88 9.83 5.88 -7.58
C ASN A 88 8.73 5.74 -6.52
N LEU A 89 8.76 4.68 -5.71
CA LEU A 89 7.74 4.44 -4.70
C LEU A 89 8.07 5.13 -3.37
N ARG A 90 7.06 5.67 -2.71
CA ARG A 90 7.13 6.04 -1.29
C ARG A 90 6.17 5.16 -0.51
N ILE A 91 6.67 4.37 0.43
CA ILE A 91 5.88 3.36 1.12
C ILE A 91 5.92 3.59 2.63
N ALA A 92 4.79 3.98 3.23
CA ALA A 92 4.63 3.95 4.69
C ALA A 92 4.09 2.57 5.10
N LEU A 93 4.87 1.83 5.88
CA LEU A 93 4.67 0.39 6.02
C LEU A 93 4.71 -0.11 7.47
N HIS A 94 3.70 -0.90 7.83
CA HIS A 94 3.77 -1.85 8.94
C HIS A 94 3.73 -3.27 8.38
N CYS A 95 4.82 -4.03 8.49
CA CYS A 95 4.90 -5.37 7.89
C CYS A 95 5.26 -6.41 8.93
N ALA A 96 4.48 -7.49 9.01
CA ALA A 96 4.74 -8.58 9.97
C ALA A 96 5.97 -9.43 9.60
N THR A 97 6.41 -9.37 8.34
CA THR A 97 7.65 -10.00 7.86
C THR A 97 8.59 -8.97 7.24
N GLN A 98 9.82 -9.36 6.94
CA GLN A 98 10.73 -8.54 6.15
C GLN A 98 10.10 -8.27 4.76
N PRO A 99 9.90 -7.00 4.37
CA PRO A 99 9.47 -6.62 3.03
C PRO A 99 10.47 -7.04 1.97
N ILE A 100 9.96 -7.29 0.77
CA ILE A 100 10.75 -7.74 -0.37
C ILE A 100 10.57 -6.78 -1.55
N ILE A 101 11.66 -6.49 -2.25
CA ILE A 101 11.67 -5.86 -3.56
C ILE A 101 12.39 -6.73 -4.60
N GLU A 102 11.96 -6.65 -5.85
CA GLU A 102 12.54 -7.33 -7.02
C GLU A 102 12.36 -6.43 -8.25
N GLU A 103 13.40 -6.26 -9.08
CA GLU A 103 13.40 -5.38 -10.27
C GLU A 103 12.80 -3.99 -9.99
N THR A 104 13.00 -3.48 -8.77
CA THR A 104 12.34 -2.30 -8.25
C THR A 104 13.37 -1.27 -7.82
N THR A 105 13.21 -0.01 -8.22
CA THR A 105 14.22 1.04 -8.00
C THR A 105 13.62 2.32 -7.41
N ASN A 106 14.47 3.08 -6.70
CA ASN A 106 14.12 4.35 -6.07
C ASN A 106 12.91 4.25 -5.11
N VAL A 107 12.96 3.30 -4.18
CA VAL A 107 11.94 3.15 -3.13
C VAL A 107 12.36 3.86 -1.85
N MET A 108 11.45 4.63 -1.26
CA MET A 108 11.63 5.19 0.08
C MET A 108 10.61 4.61 1.05
N PHE A 109 11.09 3.83 2.01
CA PHE A 109 10.27 3.29 3.09
C PHE A 109 10.18 4.26 4.26
N HIS A 110 9.02 4.31 4.89
CA HIS A 110 8.70 5.12 6.07
C HIS A 110 7.96 4.27 7.11
N PRO A 111 8.03 4.63 8.41
CA PRO A 111 7.09 4.10 9.39
C PRO A 111 5.65 4.45 9.00
N LEU A 112 4.74 3.49 9.16
CA LEU A 112 3.32 3.74 8.99
C LEU A 112 2.79 4.60 10.15
N SER A 113 2.38 5.82 9.82
CA SER A 113 1.56 6.68 10.67
C SER A 113 0.24 6.93 9.97
N LEU A 114 -0.75 6.11 10.27
CA LEU A 114 -2.07 6.15 9.65
C LEU A 114 -3.14 6.02 10.73
N HIS A 115 -4.19 6.83 10.63
CA HIS A 115 -5.32 6.81 11.55
C HIS A 115 -6.63 7.03 10.79
N TYR A 116 -7.59 6.16 11.07
CA TYR A 116 -9.01 6.31 10.75
C TYR A 116 -9.80 5.45 11.74
N ASP A 117 -11.09 5.71 11.89
CA ASP A 117 -11.91 5.23 13.00
C ASP A 117 -11.81 3.71 13.25
N SER A 118 -11.79 2.89 12.21
CA SER A 118 -11.74 1.42 12.31
C SER A 118 -10.33 0.81 12.23
N PHE A 119 -9.25 1.59 12.15
CA PHE A 119 -7.91 1.06 11.83
C PHE A 119 -7.42 -0.02 12.82
N ILE A 120 -7.69 0.15 14.12
CA ILE A 120 -7.29 -0.83 15.14
C ILE A 120 -8.12 -2.11 15.05
N ASP A 121 -9.41 -1.99 14.73
CA ASP A 121 -10.29 -3.14 14.51
C ASP A 121 -9.85 -3.89 13.25
N ASP A 122 -9.48 -3.17 12.19
CA ASP A 122 -8.95 -3.76 10.96
C ASP A 122 -7.61 -4.47 11.19
N MET A 123 -6.70 -3.90 12.01
CA MET A 123 -5.44 -4.57 12.42
C MET A 123 -5.73 -5.88 13.15
N THR A 124 -6.73 -5.86 14.05
CA THR A 124 -7.16 -7.03 14.81
C THR A 124 -7.78 -8.09 13.91
N ALA A 125 -8.68 -7.69 12.99
CA ALA A 125 -9.30 -8.57 12.01
C ALA A 125 -8.26 -9.20 11.07
N ALA A 126 -7.25 -8.43 10.66
CA ALA A 126 -6.13 -8.89 9.86
C ALA A 126 -5.09 -9.73 10.64
N ARG A 127 -5.24 -9.84 11.97
CA ARG A 127 -4.33 -10.57 12.88
C ARG A 127 -2.90 -10.03 12.85
N LEU A 128 -2.74 -8.71 12.68
CA LEU A 128 -1.45 -8.04 12.71
C LEU A 128 -1.16 -7.50 14.12
N SER A 129 0.09 -7.61 14.55
CA SER A 129 0.53 -7.04 15.83
C SER A 129 0.56 -5.52 15.74
N LEU A 130 0.00 -4.80 16.73
CA LEU A 130 0.16 -3.35 16.78
C LEU A 130 1.60 -2.91 17.11
N PHE A 131 2.39 -3.79 17.71
CA PHE A 131 3.68 -3.46 18.33
C PHE A 131 4.89 -4.03 17.58
N THR A 132 4.67 -4.99 16.68
CA THR A 132 5.75 -5.74 16.04
C THR A 132 5.71 -5.53 14.54
N SER A 133 6.71 -4.82 14.03
CA SER A 133 6.90 -4.56 12.60
C SER A 133 8.34 -4.83 12.21
N HIS A 134 8.53 -5.37 11.01
CA HIS A 134 9.81 -5.69 10.39
C HIS A 134 10.16 -4.75 9.23
N SER A 135 9.46 -3.61 9.12
CA SER A 135 9.68 -2.59 8.07
C SER A 135 11.00 -1.81 8.18
N ASN A 136 11.86 -2.11 9.16
CA ASN A 136 13.16 -1.46 9.37
C ASN A 136 14.31 -2.12 8.57
N SER A 137 14.00 -3.16 7.79
CA SER A 137 14.91 -3.81 6.86
C SER A 137 14.12 -4.25 5.64
N VAL A 138 14.76 -4.38 4.49
CA VAL A 138 14.12 -4.82 3.24
C VAL A 138 15.07 -5.77 2.55
N HIS A 139 14.55 -6.85 1.98
CA HIS A 139 15.33 -7.77 1.16
C HIS A 139 15.18 -7.41 -0.31
N ASP A 140 16.31 -7.19 -1.00
CA ASP A 140 16.37 -6.93 -2.43
C ASP A 140 16.85 -8.19 -3.15
N PHE A 141 15.98 -8.79 -3.97
CA PHE A 141 16.29 -10.00 -4.74
C PHE A 141 17.15 -9.74 -5.98
N THR A 142 17.21 -8.50 -6.45
CA THR A 142 17.91 -8.10 -7.68
C THR A 142 18.91 -6.98 -7.39
N PRO A 143 19.92 -7.21 -6.53
CA PRO A 143 20.86 -6.18 -6.16
C PRO A 143 21.86 -5.91 -7.31
N ASP A 144 21.98 -4.66 -7.70
CA ASP A 144 23.01 -4.21 -8.64
C ASP A 144 24.26 -3.71 -7.91
N ARG A 145 25.45 -4.02 -8.43
CA ARG A 145 26.71 -3.59 -7.81
C ARG A 145 26.79 -2.06 -7.75
N GLY A 146 26.74 -1.51 -6.54
CA GLY A 146 26.90 -0.08 -6.29
C GLY A 146 25.62 0.75 -6.46
N ALA A 147 24.50 0.13 -6.84
CA ALA A 147 23.20 0.80 -6.84
C ALA A 147 22.49 0.61 -5.48
N ILE A 148 21.73 1.62 -5.07
CA ILE A 148 20.86 1.55 -3.90
C ILE A 148 19.42 1.63 -4.40
N HIS A 149 18.70 0.51 -4.34
CA HIS A 149 17.33 0.42 -4.85
C HIS A 149 16.28 0.93 -3.88
N TYR A 150 16.57 0.88 -2.57
CA TYR A 150 15.70 1.40 -1.54
C TYR A 150 16.47 2.15 -0.45
N LYS A 151 15.76 3.07 0.22
CA LYS A 151 16.20 3.73 1.44
C LYS A 151 15.11 3.64 2.48
N ILE A 152 15.50 3.66 3.75
CA ILE A 152 14.57 3.71 4.88
C ILE A 152 14.72 5.07 5.54
N ASN A 153 13.61 5.79 5.68
CA ASN A 153 13.50 7.00 6.46
C ASN A 153 12.79 6.67 7.78
N HIS A 154 13.24 7.27 8.88
CA HIS A 154 12.68 7.08 10.21
C HIS A 154 11.59 8.10 10.56
N ASP A 155 11.44 9.15 9.75
CA ASP A 155 10.36 10.12 9.89
C ASP A 155 9.08 9.64 9.21
N ALA A 156 7.94 10.03 9.77
CA ALA A 156 6.64 9.79 9.15
C ALA A 156 6.57 10.38 7.74
N LEU A 157 5.90 9.68 6.84
CA LEU A 157 5.71 10.13 5.47
C LEU A 157 4.86 11.41 5.44
N ALA A 158 5.45 12.52 5.03
CA ALA A 158 4.70 13.75 4.78
C ALA A 158 3.87 13.59 3.49
N LEU A 159 2.55 13.55 3.65
CA LEU A 159 1.59 13.62 2.55
C LEU A 159 1.41 15.09 2.15
N VAL A 160 1.51 15.39 0.86
CA VAL A 160 1.22 16.73 0.36
C VAL A 160 -0.30 16.90 0.45
N SER A 161 -0.75 17.92 1.17
CA SER A 161 -2.17 18.18 1.44
C SER A 161 -2.91 18.51 0.14
N SER A 162 -3.60 17.53 -0.44
CA SER A 162 -4.59 17.76 -1.49
C SER A 162 -5.92 17.04 -1.25
N VAL A 163 -6.05 16.25 -0.18
CA VAL A 163 -7.26 15.46 0.08
C VAL A 163 -8.08 16.10 1.18
N THR A 164 -9.06 16.93 0.80
CA THR A 164 -10.20 17.25 1.66
C THR A 164 -11.18 16.08 1.55
N ILE A 165 -11.12 15.12 2.47
CA ILE A 165 -12.19 14.13 2.60
C ILE A 165 -13.39 14.87 3.21
N SER A 166 -14.34 15.30 2.38
CA SER A 166 -15.64 15.73 2.87
C SER A 166 -16.35 14.50 3.41
N ASN A 167 -16.51 14.45 4.74
CA ASN A 167 -17.42 13.50 5.37
C ASN A 167 -18.82 13.80 4.85
N GLN A 168 -19.32 12.98 3.92
CA GLN A 168 -20.75 12.93 3.68
C GLN A 168 -21.39 12.15 4.82
N THR A 169 -22.32 12.84 5.46
CA THR A 169 -23.12 12.42 6.63
C THR A 169 -24.25 11.50 6.21
#